data_AF-A0A484ZLA7-F1
#
_entry.id   AF-A0A484ZLA7-F1
#
_cell.length_a   1.000
_cell.length_b   1.000
_cell.length_c   1.000
_cell.angle_alpha   90.00
_cell.angle_beta   90.00
_cell.angle_gamma   90.00
#
_symmetry.space_group_name_H-M   'P 1'
#
loop_
_entity.id
_entity.type
_entity.pdbx_description
1 polymer ?
#
loop_
_entity_poly.entity_id
_entity_poly.type
_entity_poly.pdbx_seq_one_letter_code
_entity_poly.pdbx_strand_id
1 'polypeptide(L)'
;MNLAERSAMVFGQAQQADLISAVEKAGYGAEIILDEDERRARQNETAQQSIKRFRWQSALALALGGPLMLWGIFGGTMMVTSDNQPYWITVGLVTLAVMIAAGGHFYVNAWRSLMNRSATMDTLIALGTGAAWIYSISVAIWAGYFPDGSPSYLF
;
A
#
# COMPACT_ATOMS: atom_id res chain seq x y z
N MET A 1 -24.42 20.46 -14.36
CA MET A 1 -23.12 19.87 -13.98
C MET A 1 -23.34 19.06 -12.72
N ASN A 2 -23.10 17.75 -12.74
CA ASN A 2 -23.23 16.91 -11.56
C ASN A 2 -21.84 16.76 -10.92
N LEU A 3 -21.61 17.45 -9.80
CA LEU A 3 -20.31 17.50 -9.14
C LEU A 3 -19.98 16.20 -8.37
N ALA A 4 -20.99 15.43 -7.98
CA ALA A 4 -20.80 14.16 -7.27
C ALA A 4 -20.18 13.08 -8.17
N GLU A 5 -20.57 13.06 -9.45
CA GLU A 5 -20.07 12.10 -10.45
C GLU A 5 -18.96 12.69 -11.34
N ARG A 6 -18.59 13.96 -11.14
CA ARG A 6 -17.69 14.72 -12.03
C ARG A 6 -18.14 14.66 -13.50
N SER A 7 -19.46 14.62 -13.74
CA SER A 7 -20.04 14.50 -15.08
C SER A 7 -20.68 15.83 -15.52
N ALA A 8 -20.47 16.18 -16.79
CA ALA A 8 -21.09 17.33 -17.42
C ALA A 8 -21.65 16.92 -18.79
N MET A 9 -22.98 17.02 -18.95
CA MET A 9 -23.62 16.86 -20.26
C MET A 9 -23.65 18.22 -20.97
N VAL A 10 -23.18 18.23 -22.21
CA VAL A 10 -23.16 19.42 -23.08
C VAL A 10 -23.82 19.02 -24.41
N PHE A 11 -24.83 19.78 -24.83
CA PHE A 11 -25.51 19.60 -26.11
C PHE A 11 -25.09 20.72 -27.07
N GLY A 12 -24.68 20.36 -28.28
CA GLY A 12 -24.26 21.33 -29.29
C GLY A 12 -24.08 20.71 -30.68
N GLN A 13 -23.99 21.57 -31.69
CA GLN A 13 -23.69 21.19 -33.07
C GLN A 13 -22.20 21.49 -33.33
N ALA A 14 -21.33 20.57 -32.94
CA ALA A 14 -19.90 20.64 -33.23
C ALA A 14 -19.43 19.28 -33.73
N GLN A 15 -18.44 19.28 -34.62
CA GLN A 15 -17.88 18.04 -35.14
C GLN A 15 -17.16 17.30 -34.01
N GLN A 16 -17.40 16.00 -33.87
CA GLN A 16 -16.93 15.19 -32.73
C GLN A 16 -15.41 15.28 -32.50
N ALA A 17 -14.63 15.43 -33.58
CA ALA A 17 -13.17 15.59 -33.50
C ALA A 17 -12.74 16.90 -32.80
N ASP A 18 -13.50 17.99 -32.98
CA ASP A 18 -13.19 19.29 -32.38
C ASP A 18 -13.46 19.27 -30.87
N LEU A 19 -14.47 18.51 -30.44
CA LEU A 19 -14.79 18.32 -29.02
C LEU A 19 -13.70 17.54 -28.29
N ILE A 20 -13.18 16.46 -28.89
CA ILE A 20 -12.09 15.65 -28.30
C ILE A 20 -10.83 16.50 -28.18
N SER A 21 -10.45 17.20 -29.25
CA SER A 21 -9.25 18.04 -29.26
C SER A 21 -9.32 19.18 -28.24
N ALA A 22 -10.51 19.76 -28.02
CA ALA A 22 -10.72 20.77 -26.99
C ALA A 22 -10.55 20.21 -25.56
N VAL A 23 -11.03 19.00 -25.29
CA VAL A 23 -10.91 18.35 -23.98
C VAL A 23 -9.47 17.89 -23.71
N GLU A 24 -8.78 17.37 -24.73
CA GLU A 24 -7.34 17.04 -24.64
C GLU A 24 -6.49 18.28 -24.40
N LYS A 25 -6.77 19.40 -25.09
CA LYS A 25 -6.10 20.69 -24.84
C LYS A 25 -6.36 21.22 -23.42
N ALA A 26 -7.50 20.88 -22.83
CA ALA A 26 -7.82 21.20 -21.45
C ALA A 26 -7.11 20.28 -20.42
N GLY A 27 -6.33 19.29 -20.87
CA GLY A 27 -5.55 18.39 -20.02
C GLY A 27 -6.33 17.18 -19.50
N TYR A 28 -7.49 16.87 -20.08
CA TYR A 28 -8.30 15.72 -19.72
C TYR A 28 -8.33 14.70 -20.86
N GLY A 29 -8.38 13.40 -20.53
CA GLY A 29 -8.58 12.36 -21.53
C GLY A 29 -10.03 12.35 -22.02
N ALA A 30 -10.22 12.42 -23.35
CA ALA A 30 -11.53 12.29 -23.99
C ALA A 30 -11.59 10.97 -24.75
N GLU A 31 -12.59 10.16 -24.46
CA GLU A 31 -12.86 8.90 -25.16
C GLU A 31 -14.32 8.89 -25.60
N ILE A 32 -14.56 8.51 -26.85
CA ILE A 32 -15.92 8.42 -27.39
C ILE A 32 -16.59 7.18 -26.80
N ILE A 33 -17.69 7.40 -26.08
CA ILE A 33 -18.52 6.31 -25.57
C ILE A 33 -19.51 5.95 -26.68
N LEU A 34 -19.16 4.96 -27.50
CA LEU A 34 -20.03 4.45 -28.56
C LEU A 34 -21.06 3.44 -28.03
N ASP A 35 -20.70 2.71 -26.97
CA ASP A 35 -21.55 1.75 -26.30
C ASP A 35 -21.34 1.84 -24.78
N GLU A 36 -22.41 2.20 -24.06
CA GLU A 36 -22.37 2.36 -22.61
C GLU A 36 -22.22 1.01 -21.89
N ASP A 37 -22.73 -0.07 -22.50
CA ASP A 37 -22.62 -1.43 -21.96
C ASP A 37 -21.19 -1.97 -22.09
N GLU A 38 -20.49 -1.72 -23.21
CA GLU A 38 -19.06 -2.06 -23.34
C GLU A 38 -18.18 -1.26 -22.35
N ARG A 39 -18.51 0.01 -22.11
CA ARG A 39 -17.76 0.85 -21.16
C ARG A 39 -17.95 0.36 -19.74
N ARG A 40 -19.17 -0.01 -19.36
CA ARG A 40 -19.48 -0.63 -18.06
C ARG A 40 -18.82 -2.00 -17.93
N ALA A 41 -18.79 -2.82 -18.99
CA ALA A 41 -18.09 -4.09 -19.00
C ALA A 41 -16.58 -3.92 -18.77
N ARG A 42 -15.91 -3.01 -19.50
CA ARG A 42 -14.48 -2.71 -19.32
C ARG A 42 -14.15 -2.14 -17.93
N GLN A 43 -14.99 -1.24 -17.40
CA GLN A 43 -14.83 -0.72 -16.04
C GLN A 43 -15.02 -1.81 -14.98
N ASN A 44 -15.98 -2.71 -15.16
CA ASN A 44 -16.19 -3.84 -14.26
C ASN A 44 -15.02 -4.83 -14.32
N GLU A 45 -14.46 -5.10 -15.51
CA GLU A 45 -13.29 -5.96 -15.66
C GLU A 45 -12.05 -5.39 -14.96
N THR A 46 -11.76 -4.10 -15.14
CA THR A 46 -10.64 -3.42 -14.46
C THR A 46 -10.87 -3.30 -12.95
N ALA A 47 -12.11 -3.06 -12.51
CA ALA A 47 -12.48 -3.10 -11.10
C ALA A 47 -12.28 -4.51 -10.51
N GLN A 48 -12.70 -5.57 -11.21
CA GLN A 48 -12.51 -6.94 -10.72
C GLN A 48 -11.04 -7.37 -10.70
N GLN A 49 -10.24 -6.96 -11.70
CA GLN A 49 -8.81 -7.25 -11.74
C GLN A 49 -8.06 -6.54 -10.59
N SER A 50 -8.38 -5.27 -10.32
CA SER A 50 -7.80 -4.53 -9.19
C SER A 50 -8.23 -5.13 -7.84
N ILE A 51 -9.50 -5.52 -7.69
CA ILE A 51 -10.00 -6.22 -6.50
C ILE A 51 -9.30 -7.56 -6.30
N LYS A 52 -9.12 -8.37 -7.35
CA LYS A 52 -8.46 -9.67 -7.24
C LYS A 52 -7.01 -9.53 -6.79
N ARG A 53 -6.29 -8.55 -7.34
CA ARG A 53 -4.90 -8.25 -6.93
C ARG A 53 -4.82 -7.78 -5.48
N PHE A 54 -5.69 -6.83 -5.10
CA PHE A 54 -5.77 -6.33 -3.74
C PHE A 54 -6.11 -7.44 -2.75
N ARG A 55 -7.09 -8.30 -3.07
CA ARG A 55 -7.49 -9.43 -2.23
C ARG A 55 -6.35 -10.42 -2.00
N TRP A 56 -5.57 -10.74 -3.03
CA TRP A 56 -4.43 -11.65 -2.86
C TRP A 56 -3.31 -11.02 -2.03
N GLN A 57 -3.03 -9.72 -2.22
CA GLN A 57 -2.07 -8.98 -1.41
C GLN A 57 -2.50 -8.90 0.06
N SER A 58 -3.78 -8.61 0.34
CA SER A 58 -4.32 -8.63 1.70
C SER A 58 -4.31 -10.04 2.31
N ALA A 59 -4.64 -11.07 1.54
CA ALA A 59 -4.60 -12.45 2.01
C ALA A 59 -3.16 -12.89 2.34
N LEU A 60 -2.18 -12.52 1.53
CA LEU A 60 -0.76 -12.80 1.79
C LEU A 60 -0.28 -12.10 3.07
N ALA A 61 -0.63 -10.81 3.24
CA ALA A 61 -0.28 -10.06 4.44
C ALA A 61 -0.93 -10.64 5.70
N LEU A 62 -2.21 -11.04 5.63
CA LEU A 62 -2.91 -11.70 6.73
C LEU A 62 -2.35 -13.10 7.03
N ALA A 63 -2.00 -13.87 6.00
CA ALA A 63 -1.45 -15.21 6.16
C ALA A 63 -0.07 -15.19 6.82
N LEU A 64 0.74 -14.16 6.58
CA LEU A 64 2.06 -14.01 7.20
C LEU A 64 1.98 -13.29 8.56
N GLY A 65 1.20 -12.21 8.64
CA GLY A 65 1.05 -11.43 9.87
C GLY A 65 0.19 -12.12 10.93
N GLY A 66 -0.84 -12.88 10.54
CA GLY A 66 -1.76 -13.56 11.44
C GLY A 66 -1.08 -14.55 12.38
N PRO A 67 -0.30 -15.52 11.86
CA PRO A 67 0.46 -16.45 12.68
C PRO A 67 1.47 -15.74 13.60
N LEU A 68 2.15 -14.70 13.10
CA LEU A 68 3.09 -13.91 13.91
C LEU A 68 2.39 -13.18 15.07
N MET A 69 1.20 -12.64 14.80
CA MET A 69 0.37 -11.96 15.80
C MET A 69 -0.15 -12.96 16.85
N LEU A 70 -0.60 -14.14 16.42
CA LEU A 70 -1.03 -15.20 17.33
C LEU A 70 0.13 -15.66 18.22
N TRP A 71 1.33 -15.84 17.65
CA TRP A 71 2.53 -16.18 18.41
C TRP A 71 2.84 -15.17 19.51
N GLY A 72 2.75 -13.87 19.20
CA GLY A 72 2.94 -12.81 20.19
C GLY A 72 1.88 -12.80 21.29
N ILE A 73 0.61 -13.08 20.96
CA ILE A 73 -0.50 -13.14 21.94
C ILE A 73 -0.38 -14.36 22.86
N PHE A 74 0.03 -15.52 22.35
CA PHE A 74 0.14 -16.76 23.11
C PHE A 74 1.42 -16.90 23.95
N GLY A 75 2.15 -15.80 24.16
CA GLY A 75 3.33 -15.77 25.04
C GLY A 75 4.60 -16.30 24.39
N GLY A 76 4.67 -16.34 23.07
CA GLY A 76 5.92 -16.61 22.37
C GLY A 76 6.98 -15.58 22.73
N THR A 77 8.21 -16.02 23.00
CA THR A 77 9.31 -15.12 23.36
C THR A 77 9.63 -14.19 22.19
N MET A 78 9.26 -12.91 22.31
CA MET A 78 9.66 -11.83 21.38
C MET A 78 11.02 -11.23 21.72
N MET A 79 11.72 -11.83 22.69
CA MET A 79 13.07 -11.42 23.07
C MET A 79 14.05 -11.89 22.00
N VAL A 80 14.86 -10.96 21.51
CA VAL A 80 15.97 -11.28 20.60
C VAL A 80 17.17 -11.68 21.45
N THR A 81 17.53 -12.96 21.39
CA THR A 81 18.76 -13.54 21.94
C THR A 81 19.73 -13.85 20.82
N SER A 82 21.01 -14.03 21.15
CA SER A 82 22.07 -14.41 20.20
C SER A 82 21.73 -15.66 19.38
N ASP A 83 21.06 -16.65 19.97
CA ASP A 83 20.66 -17.88 19.28
C ASP A 83 19.49 -17.71 18.30
N ASN A 84 18.59 -16.75 18.52
CA ASN A 84 17.41 -16.52 17.67
C ASN A 84 17.51 -15.27 16.78
N GLN A 85 18.60 -14.52 16.89
CA GLN A 85 18.92 -13.35 16.08
C GLN A 85 18.77 -13.59 14.56
N PRO A 86 19.32 -14.68 13.95
CA PRO A 86 19.17 -14.91 12.52
C PRO A 86 17.71 -15.17 12.10
N TYR A 87 16.90 -15.75 12.99
CA TYR A 87 15.47 -15.95 12.75
C TYR A 87 14.73 -14.60 12.70
N TRP A 88 14.98 -13.71 13.66
CA TRP A 88 14.34 -12.38 13.68
C TRP A 88 14.75 -11.49 12.51
N ILE A 89 16.02 -11.56 12.08
CA ILE A 89 16.47 -10.88 10.85
C ILE A 89 15.72 -11.43 9.63
N THR A 90 15.55 -12.76 9.54
CA THR A 90 14.81 -13.40 8.45
C THR A 90 13.34 -12.96 8.44
N VAL A 91 12.68 -12.93 9.60
CA VAL A 91 11.31 -12.41 9.76
C VAL A 91 11.23 -10.94 9.33
N GLY A 92 12.21 -10.12 9.70
CA GLY A 92 12.32 -8.73 9.26
C GLY A 92 12.43 -8.61 7.73
N LEU A 93 13.26 -9.43 7.08
CA LEU A 93 13.40 -9.44 5.62
C LEU A 93 12.12 -9.92 4.90
N VAL A 94 11.46 -10.95 5.43
CA VAL A 94 10.17 -11.43 4.91
C VAL A 94 9.12 -10.33 5.04
N THR A 95 9.08 -9.65 6.19
CA THR A 95 8.17 -8.51 6.42
C THR A 95 8.43 -7.39 5.42
N LEU A 96 9.70 -7.06 5.14
CA LEU A 96 10.07 -6.09 4.12
C LEU A 96 9.58 -6.50 2.72
N ALA A 97 9.77 -7.77 2.35
CA ALA A 97 9.31 -8.30 1.07
C ALA A 97 7.78 -8.17 0.93
N VAL A 98 7.02 -8.43 2.01
CA VAL A 98 5.56 -8.23 2.05
C VAL A 98 5.21 -6.75 1.93
N MET A 99 5.89 -5.87 2.65
CA MET A 99 5.68 -4.42 2.57
C MET A 99 5.88 -3.90 1.14
N ILE A 100 6.86 -4.42 0.41
CA ILE A 100 7.11 -4.06 -1.00
C ILE A 100 6.05 -4.69 -1.93
N ALA A 101 5.77 -5.98 -1.79
CA ALA A 101 4.90 -6.72 -2.71
C ALA A 101 3.40 -6.39 -2.54
N ALA A 102 2.95 -6.26 -1.29
CA ALA A 102 1.57 -5.95 -0.95
C ALA A 102 1.35 -4.44 -0.73
N GLY A 103 2.31 -3.77 -0.08
CA GLY A 103 2.18 -2.37 0.32
C GLY A 103 2.89 -1.35 -0.58
N GLY A 104 3.63 -1.78 -1.62
CA GLY A 104 4.50 -0.89 -2.41
C GLY A 104 3.80 0.34 -3.00
N HIS A 105 2.51 0.23 -3.35
CA HIS A 105 1.76 1.36 -3.89
C HIS A 105 1.55 2.48 -2.84
N PHE A 106 1.42 2.15 -1.55
CA PHE A 106 1.29 3.13 -0.48
C PHE A 106 2.57 3.97 -0.37
N TYR A 107 3.75 3.34 -0.47
CA TYR A 107 5.03 4.05 -0.43
C TYR A 107 5.25 4.96 -1.63
N VAL A 108 4.89 4.50 -2.84
CA VAL A 108 4.99 5.32 -4.06
C VAL A 108 4.05 6.54 -3.98
N ASN A 109 2.81 6.33 -3.54
CA ASN A 109 1.85 7.41 -3.37
C ASN A 109 2.26 8.37 -2.25
N ALA A 110 2.78 7.84 -1.14
CA ALA A 110 3.31 8.63 -0.04
C ALA A 110 4.46 9.53 -0.50
N TRP A 111 5.40 9.00 -1.30
CA TRP A 111 6.51 9.77 -1.85
C TRP A 111 6.02 10.92 -2.76
N ARG A 112 5.07 10.63 -3.65
CA ARG A 112 4.44 11.65 -4.50
C ARG A 112 3.71 12.73 -3.68
N SER A 113 2.97 12.31 -2.66
CA SER A 113 2.26 13.21 -1.75
C SER A 113 3.23 14.14 -1.00
N LEU A 114 4.34 13.57 -0.50
CA LEU A 114 5.40 14.31 0.16
C LEU A 114 6.02 15.37 -0.75
N MET A 115 6.33 15.01 -2.01
CA MET A 115 6.86 15.95 -3.01
C MET A 115 5.88 17.09 -3.31
N ASN A 116 4.58 16.79 -3.29
CA ASN A 116 3.50 17.77 -3.46
C ASN A 116 3.14 18.51 -2.17
N ARG A 117 3.93 18.35 -1.08
CA ARG A 117 3.69 18.94 0.25
C ARG A 117 2.30 18.66 0.80
N SER A 118 1.76 17.48 0.50
CA SER A 118 0.45 17.01 0.95
C SER A 118 0.61 15.76 1.82
N ALA A 119 -0.25 15.61 2.82
CA ALA A 119 -0.33 14.42 3.66
C ALA A 119 -1.64 13.69 3.35
N THR A 120 -1.54 12.42 3.00
CA THR A 120 -2.69 11.55 2.67
C THR A 120 -2.69 10.29 3.52
N MET A 121 -3.77 9.51 3.47
CA MET A 121 -3.85 8.21 4.15
C MET A 121 -2.64 7.31 3.84
N ASP A 122 -2.20 7.30 2.59
CA ASP A 122 -1.04 6.54 2.13
C ASP A 122 0.27 6.99 2.81
N THR A 123 0.44 8.30 3.06
CA THR A 123 1.61 8.82 3.78
C THR A 123 1.68 8.34 5.23
N LEU A 124 0.53 8.28 5.92
CA LEU A 124 0.47 7.82 7.30
C LEU A 124 0.80 6.33 7.39
N ILE A 125 0.25 5.53 6.48
CA ILE A 125 0.51 4.09 6.41
C ILE A 125 1.99 3.82 6.13
N ALA A 126 2.56 4.48 5.12
CA ALA A 126 3.96 4.30 4.74
C ALA A 126 4.91 4.70 5.88
N LEU A 127 4.64 5.82 6.56
CA LEU A 127 5.45 6.29 7.68
C LEU A 127 5.34 5.36 8.89
N GLY A 128 4.13 4.98 9.31
CA GLY A 128 3.93 4.13 10.49
C GLY A 128 4.55 2.74 10.32
N THR A 129 4.28 2.08 9.19
CA THR A 129 4.84 0.75 8.90
C THR A 129 6.36 0.80 8.67
N GLY A 130 6.87 1.86 8.01
CA GLY A 130 8.30 2.07 7.82
C GLY A 130 9.04 2.29 9.14
N ALA A 131 8.53 3.15 10.01
CA ALA A 131 9.12 3.42 11.32
C ALA A 131 9.12 2.16 12.21
N ALA A 132 8.02 1.40 12.23
CA ALA A 132 7.92 0.15 12.97
C ALA A 132 8.95 -0.90 12.48
N TRP A 133 9.08 -1.05 11.16
CA TRP A 133 10.04 -1.99 10.57
C TRP A 133 11.50 -1.58 10.85
N ILE A 134 11.84 -0.30 10.69
CA ILE A 134 13.18 0.23 10.98
C ILE A 134 13.55 0.00 12.44
N TYR A 135 12.62 0.27 13.38
CA TYR A 135 12.85 0.00 14.78
C TYR A 135 13.08 -1.50 15.04
N SER A 136 12.19 -2.35 14.52
CA SER A 136 12.27 -3.81 14.69
C SER A 136 13.59 -4.39 14.17
N ILE A 137 14.01 -4.03 12.95
CA ILE A 137 15.26 -4.55 12.38
C ILE A 137 16.49 -3.99 13.11
N SER A 138 16.43 -2.74 13.59
CA SER A 138 17.51 -2.15 14.39
C SER A 138 17.71 -2.93 15.68
N VAL A 139 16.62 -3.26 16.40
CA VAL A 139 16.68 -4.10 17.60
C VAL A 139 17.24 -5.49 17.26
N ALA A 140 16.81 -6.11 16.17
CA ALA A 140 17.30 -7.43 15.76
C ALA A 140 18.81 -7.42 15.42
N ILE A 141 19.31 -6.40 14.74
CA ILE A 141 20.74 -6.28 14.38
C ILE A 141 21.59 -5.96 15.60
N TRP A 142 21.13 -5.06 16.47
CA TRP A 142 21.88 -4.60 17.63
C TRP A 142 21.72 -5.48 18.87
N ALA A 143 20.95 -6.56 18.81
CA ALA A 143 20.74 -7.49 19.92
C ALA A 143 22.07 -8.03 20.50
N GLY A 144 23.09 -8.27 19.67
CA GLY A 144 24.41 -8.72 20.10
C GLY A 144 25.32 -7.64 20.72
N TYR A 145 24.92 -6.36 20.68
CA TYR A 145 25.64 -5.26 21.35
C TYR A 145 25.15 -5.02 22.78
N PHE A 146 24.05 -5.66 23.19
CA PHE A 146 23.64 -5.69 24.59
C PHE A 146 24.40 -6.83 25.29
N PRO A 147 25.33 -6.53 26.22
CA PRO A 147 26.10 -7.56 26.90
C PRO A 147 25.17 -8.50 27.69
N ASP A 148 25.54 -9.78 27.79
CA ASP A 148 24.84 -10.89 28.49
C ASP A 148 24.66 -10.69 30.02
N GLY A 149 24.60 -9.44 30.50
CA GLY A 149 24.57 -9.09 31.92
C GLY A 149 23.76 -7.84 32.29
N SER A 150 22.89 -7.33 31.42
CA SER A 150 21.88 -6.34 31.86
C SER A 150 20.67 -7.07 32.45
N PRO A 151 20.24 -6.76 33.70
CA PRO A 151 19.16 -7.48 34.36
C PRO A 151 17.90 -7.42 33.49
N SER A 152 17.32 -8.61 33.29
CA SER A 152 15.98 -8.86 32.76
C SER A 152 15.10 -7.62 32.75
N TYR A 153 14.96 -6.99 31.58
CA TYR A 153 13.98 -5.92 31.41
C TYR A 153 12.60 -6.56 31.52
N LEU A 154 12.00 -6.35 32.69
CA LEU A 154 10.59 -6.55 32.98
C LEU A 154 9.76 -5.79 31.95
N PHE A 155 9.10 -6.51 31.04
CA PHE A 155 7.71 -6.30 30.65
C PHE A 155 7.11 -7.65 30.23
#